data_AF-A0A4Q9LJE4-F1
#
_entry.id   AF-A0A4Q9LJE4-F1
#
_cell.length_a   1.000
_cell.length_b   1.000
_cell.length_c   1.000
_cell.angle_alpha   90.00
_cell.angle_beta   90.00
_cell.angle_gamma   90.00
#
_symmetry.space_group_name_H-M   'P 1'
#
loop_
_entity.id
_entity.type
_entity.pdbx_description
1 polymer ?
#
loop_
_entity_poly.entity_id
_entity_poly.type
_entity_poly.pdbx_seq_one_letter_code
_entity_poly.pdbx_strand_id
1 'polypeptide(L)'
;MFKNIKFIWTILILQIWLNILKIRGGKYGDITNPLNSNLSTKLVEVKIYVSPIAKNAYSVRGKSFEDMVYFVIGELERSVNSYLVKLDHPFVIKWKPLFQTEIPPGIDPDKCDVDLVSIGSILNILNMDDSMTSSILILSCSASSYNDAMIVAGLLTPYISHMLSTQCSVRTVLFFEAEEAKFISVMATGLVKAAAVGVLNPLMFEEIIDGDQGVRYEIRVSNDALEQLKNNRCFFSRI
;
A
#
# COMPACT_ATOMS: atom_id res chain seq x y z
N MET A 1 -41.40 24.11 41.15
CA MET A 1 -41.41 22.63 41.12
C MET A 1 -40.83 22.09 39.80
N PHE A 2 -39.64 22.53 39.37
CA PHE A 2 -39.00 22.11 38.10
C PHE A 2 -37.46 22.13 38.22
N LYS A 3 -36.88 21.47 39.23
CA LYS A 3 -35.42 21.38 39.43
C LYS A 3 -34.83 19.99 39.14
N ASN A 4 -35.64 18.98 38.80
CA ASN A 4 -35.19 17.59 38.67
C ASN A 4 -35.00 17.08 37.23
N ILE A 5 -35.30 17.86 36.19
CA ILE A 5 -35.22 17.37 34.80
C ILE A 5 -33.79 17.43 34.25
N LYS A 6 -32.97 18.43 34.64
CA LYS A 6 -31.57 18.53 34.16
C LYS A 6 -30.68 17.38 34.65
N PHE A 7 -30.96 16.82 35.82
CA PHE A 7 -30.12 15.77 36.40
C PHE A 7 -30.29 14.42 35.68
N ILE A 8 -31.51 14.13 35.20
CA ILE A 8 -31.82 12.88 34.48
C ILE A 8 -31.12 12.86 33.11
N TRP A 9 -31.04 14.00 32.42
CA TRP A 9 -30.38 14.09 31.11
C TRP A 9 -28.87 13.88 31.19
N THR A 10 -28.20 14.38 32.24
CA THR A 10 -26.77 14.14 32.44
C THR A 10 -26.44 12.69 32.77
N ILE A 11 -27.30 11.99 33.52
CA ILE A 11 -27.10 10.57 33.83
C ILE A 11 -27.29 9.71 32.58
N LEU A 12 -28.29 10.03 31.74
CA LEU A 12 -28.54 9.29 30.51
C LEU A 12 -27.37 9.42 29.51
N ILE A 13 -26.81 10.63 29.36
CA ILE A 13 -25.65 10.86 28.48
C ILE A 13 -24.41 10.13 29.02
N LEU A 14 -24.22 10.10 30.34
CA LEU A 14 -23.10 9.39 30.96
C LEU A 14 -23.22 7.87 30.79
N GLN A 15 -24.43 7.31 30.87
CA GLN A 15 -24.69 5.88 30.65
C GLN A 15 -24.54 5.47 29.19
N ILE A 16 -24.91 6.34 28.24
CA ILE A 16 -24.65 6.15 26.81
C ILE A 16 -23.15 6.19 26.54
N TRP A 17 -22.42 7.16 27.12
CA TRP A 17 -20.96 7.23 27.00
C TRP A 17 -20.23 6.03 27.63
N LEU A 18 -20.68 5.55 28.79
CA LEU A 18 -20.14 4.36 29.44
C LEU A 18 -20.42 3.08 28.64
N ASN A 19 -21.57 2.98 27.97
CA ASN A 19 -21.85 1.87 27.06
C ASN A 19 -21.00 1.94 25.77
N ILE A 20 -20.74 3.13 25.22
CA ILE A 20 -19.84 3.31 24.07
C ILE A 20 -18.39 2.96 24.45
N LEU A 21 -17.94 3.32 25.65
CA LEU A 21 -16.61 2.94 26.17
C LEU A 21 -16.53 1.43 26.45
N LYS A 22 -17.62 0.78 26.86
CA LYS A 22 -17.67 -0.68 27.03
C LYS A 22 -17.66 -1.43 25.69
N ILE A 23 -18.17 -0.83 24.61
CA ILE A 23 -18.06 -1.35 23.24
C ILE A 23 -16.63 -1.15 22.69
N ARG A 24 -15.93 -0.06 23.04
CA ARG A 24 -14.52 0.17 22.65
C ARG A 24 -13.49 -0.56 23.52
N GLY A 25 -13.87 -1.00 24.72
CA GLY A 25 -13.09 -1.88 25.59
C GLY A 25 -13.35 -3.37 25.35
N GLY A 26 -14.09 -3.71 24.29
CA GLY A 26 -14.19 -5.07 23.77
C GLY A 26 -12.79 -5.54 23.44
N LYS A 27 -12.25 -6.38 24.33
CA LYS A 27 -11.12 -7.27 24.08
C LYS A 27 -11.14 -7.62 22.60
N TYR A 28 -10.06 -7.27 21.89
CA TYR A 28 -9.69 -8.02 20.71
C TYR A 28 -9.79 -9.48 21.15
N GLY A 29 -10.88 -10.12 20.73
CA GLY A 29 -10.99 -11.55 20.78
C GLY A 29 -9.84 -11.97 19.91
N ASP A 30 -8.76 -12.36 20.57
CA ASP A 30 -7.73 -13.17 19.98
C ASP A 30 -8.48 -14.39 19.46
N ILE A 31 -8.88 -14.32 18.19
CA ILE A 31 -9.31 -15.48 17.41
C ILE A 31 -8.02 -16.27 17.24
N THR A 32 -7.61 -16.92 18.33
CA THR A 32 -6.86 -18.15 18.31
C THR A 32 -7.80 -19.19 17.73
N ASN A 33 -8.13 -19.04 16.45
CA ASN A 33 -8.16 -20.21 15.59
C ASN A 33 -6.83 -20.90 15.88
N PRO A 34 -6.83 -22.18 16.29
CA PRO A 34 -5.58 -22.91 16.42
C PRO A 34 -4.87 -22.71 15.10
N LEU A 35 -3.73 -22.00 15.14
CA LEU A 35 -2.90 -21.72 13.98
C LEU A 35 -2.69 -23.08 13.32
N ASN A 36 -3.38 -23.29 12.20
CA ASN A 36 -3.22 -24.48 11.41
C ASN A 36 -1.73 -24.50 11.10
N SER A 37 -0.99 -25.51 11.58
CA SER A 37 0.48 -25.55 11.60
C SER A 37 1.12 -25.57 10.20
N ASN A 38 0.30 -25.37 9.17
CA ASN A 38 0.63 -25.36 7.75
C ASN A 38 0.47 -23.98 7.09
N LEU A 39 0.16 -22.90 7.84
CA LEU A 39 0.03 -21.57 7.26
C LEU A 39 1.42 -20.99 6.92
N SER A 40 1.80 -21.06 5.65
CA SER A 40 3.05 -20.46 5.17
C SER A 40 2.96 -18.94 5.11
N THR A 41 4.04 -18.25 5.51
CA THR A 41 4.16 -16.79 5.39
C THR A 41 5.11 -16.45 4.26
N LYS A 42 4.63 -15.66 3.29
CA LYS A 42 5.43 -15.12 2.19
C LYS A 42 5.85 -13.70 2.54
N LEU A 43 7.16 -13.45 2.53
CA LEU A 43 7.72 -12.15 2.80
C LEU A 43 8.10 -11.45 1.48
N VAL A 44 7.55 -10.27 1.24
CA VAL A 44 7.89 -9.40 0.12
C VAL A 44 8.71 -8.25 0.66
N GLU A 45 10.03 -8.33 0.49
CA GLU A 45 10.95 -7.24 0.86
C GLU A 45 10.98 -6.19 -0.26
N VAL A 46 10.80 -4.93 0.13
CA VAL A 46 10.71 -3.81 -0.83
C VAL A 46 11.58 -2.67 -0.36
N LYS A 47 12.61 -2.33 -1.13
CA LYS A 47 13.38 -1.10 -0.91
C LYS A 47 12.55 0.12 -1.31
N ILE A 48 12.41 1.08 -0.41
CA ILE A 48 11.65 2.32 -0.68
C ILE A 48 12.63 3.48 -0.66
N TYR A 49 12.78 4.13 -1.81
CA TYR A 49 13.58 5.33 -2.01
C TYR A 49 12.63 6.52 -2.14
N VAL A 50 12.87 7.57 -1.37
CA VAL A 50 12.10 8.81 -1.40
C VAL A 50 13.03 9.97 -1.08
N SER A 51 12.89 11.10 -1.77
CA SER A 51 13.70 12.26 -1.45
C SER A 51 13.33 12.82 -0.06
N PRO A 52 14.27 13.48 0.64
CA PRO A 52 13.95 14.21 1.87
C PRO A 52 12.84 15.25 1.67
N ILE A 53 12.78 15.88 0.49
CA ILE A 53 11.77 16.89 0.16
C ILE A 53 10.37 16.25 0.10
N ALA A 54 10.20 15.17 -0.67
CA ALA A 54 8.94 14.43 -0.76
C ALA A 54 8.53 13.86 0.61
N LYS A 55 9.48 13.30 1.36
CA LYS A 55 9.26 12.79 2.72
C LYS A 55 8.73 13.88 3.65
N ASN A 56 9.33 15.06 3.63
CA ASN A 56 8.93 16.19 4.48
C ASN A 56 7.56 16.76 4.11
N ALA A 57 7.19 16.73 2.82
CA ALA A 57 5.87 17.21 2.36
C ALA A 57 4.71 16.42 2.99
N TYR A 58 4.93 15.15 3.32
CA TYR A 58 3.97 14.32 4.04
C TYR A 58 3.92 14.64 5.54
N SER A 59 5.08 14.87 6.18
CA SER A 59 5.17 15.22 7.60
C SER A 59 4.39 16.49 7.97
N VAL A 60 4.31 17.48 7.07
CA VAL A 60 3.54 18.71 7.27
C VAL A 60 2.04 18.46 7.49
N ARG A 61 1.54 17.27 7.11
CA ARG A 61 0.13 16.88 7.23
C ARG A 61 -0.19 16.07 8.49
N GLY A 62 0.76 15.98 9.43
CA GLY A 62 0.55 15.36 10.74
C GLY A 62 0.69 13.84 10.79
N LYS A 63 1.14 13.19 9.71
CA LYS A 63 1.57 11.78 9.68
C LYS A 63 2.98 11.69 9.08
N SER A 64 3.82 10.79 9.57
CA SER A 64 5.10 10.54 8.89
C SER A 64 4.89 9.77 7.59
N PHE A 65 5.82 9.88 6.65
CA PHE A 65 5.80 9.09 5.42
C PHE A 65 5.76 7.59 5.71
N GLU A 66 6.60 7.14 6.64
CA GLU A 66 6.67 5.74 7.07
C GLU A 66 5.35 5.25 7.66
N ASP A 67 4.69 6.03 8.51
CA ASP A 67 3.39 5.66 9.08
C ASP A 67 2.33 5.45 8.01
N MET A 68 2.33 6.28 6.96
CA MET A 68 1.40 6.11 5.85
C MET A 68 1.73 4.89 4.99
N VAL A 69 3.02 4.61 4.74
CA VAL A 69 3.42 3.36 4.07
C VAL A 69 2.98 2.15 4.88
N TYR A 70 3.20 2.14 6.19
CA TYR A 70 2.75 1.06 7.07
C TYR A 70 1.22 0.93 7.11
N PHE A 71 0.48 2.03 7.09
CA PHE A 71 -0.97 2.02 6.98
C PHE A 71 -1.42 1.33 5.67
N VAL A 72 -0.83 1.71 4.54
CA VAL A 72 -1.14 1.10 3.23
C VAL A 72 -0.81 -0.40 3.24
N ILE A 73 0.34 -0.79 3.80
CA ILE A 73 0.72 -2.20 3.96
C ILE A 73 -0.32 -2.96 4.79
N GLY A 74 -0.74 -2.41 5.94
CA GLY A 74 -1.73 -3.05 6.81
C GLY A 74 -3.05 -3.29 6.11
N GLU A 75 -3.55 -2.30 5.37
CA GLU A 75 -4.79 -2.42 4.59
C GLU A 75 -4.67 -3.40 3.42
N LEU A 76 -3.53 -3.38 2.71
CA LEU A 76 -3.26 -4.31 1.62
C LEU A 76 -3.14 -5.76 2.12
N GLU A 77 -2.41 -5.99 3.21
CA GLU A 77 -2.29 -7.29 3.86
C GLU A 77 -3.65 -7.80 4.33
N ARG A 78 -4.47 -6.95 4.95
CA ARG A 78 -5.83 -7.29 5.38
C ARG A 78 -6.69 -7.73 4.20
N SER A 79 -6.67 -6.96 3.11
CA SER A 79 -7.43 -7.23 1.89
C SER A 79 -7.00 -8.54 1.23
N VAL A 80 -5.70 -8.69 0.93
CA VAL A 80 -5.14 -9.85 0.22
C VAL A 80 -5.24 -11.12 1.07
N ASN A 81 -4.86 -11.07 2.35
CA ASN A 81 -4.87 -12.26 3.20
C ASN A 81 -6.29 -12.76 3.49
N SER A 82 -7.32 -11.89 3.46
CA SER A 82 -8.71 -12.32 3.59
C SER A 82 -9.15 -13.31 2.49
N TYR A 83 -8.50 -13.25 1.33
CA TYR A 83 -8.70 -14.15 0.20
C TYR A 83 -7.77 -15.37 0.31
N LEU A 84 -6.46 -15.16 0.52
CA LEU A 84 -5.46 -16.23 0.47
C LEU A 84 -5.60 -17.29 1.56
N VAL A 85 -6.11 -16.92 2.74
CA VAL A 85 -6.34 -17.89 3.84
C VAL A 85 -7.50 -18.84 3.57
N LYS A 86 -8.34 -18.57 2.55
CA LYS A 86 -9.49 -19.39 2.16
C LYS A 86 -9.16 -20.39 1.04
N LEU A 87 -7.92 -20.39 0.55
CA LEU A 87 -7.46 -21.31 -0.49
C LEU A 87 -7.25 -22.73 0.07
N ASP A 88 -7.28 -23.73 -0.81
CA ASP A 88 -7.01 -25.14 -0.46
C ASP A 88 -5.64 -25.31 0.23
N HIS A 89 -4.66 -24.51 -0.19
CA HIS A 89 -3.34 -24.39 0.43
C HIS A 89 -3.17 -22.96 0.96
N PRO A 90 -3.57 -22.69 2.21
CA PRO A 90 -3.64 -21.33 2.72
C PRO A 90 -2.23 -20.79 2.99
N PHE A 91 -2.04 -19.52 2.69
CA PHE A 91 -0.83 -18.78 3.02
C PHE A 91 -1.16 -17.32 3.28
N VAL A 92 -0.22 -16.61 3.89
CA VAL A 92 -0.31 -15.16 4.11
C VAL A 92 0.86 -14.46 3.43
N ILE A 93 0.62 -13.24 2.97
CA ILE A 93 1.65 -12.33 2.47
C ILE A 93 1.91 -11.25 3.51
N LYS A 94 3.19 -10.94 3.69
CA LYS A 94 3.70 -9.85 4.51
C LYS A 94 4.60 -8.96 3.66
N TRP A 95 4.32 -7.66 3.62
CA TRP A 95 5.21 -6.69 2.99
C TRP A 95 6.13 -6.11 4.04
N LYS A 96 7.44 -6.12 3.75
CA LYS A 96 8.46 -5.57 4.63
C LYS A 96 9.16 -4.41 3.92
N PRO A 97 8.81 -3.16 4.26
CA PRO A 97 9.45 -1.99 3.66
C PRO A 97 10.86 -1.86 4.23
N LEU A 98 11.83 -1.63 3.35
CA LEU A 98 13.23 -1.32 3.66
C LEU A 98 13.48 0.13 3.23
N PHE A 99 13.19 1.09 4.12
CA PHE A 99 13.38 2.51 3.83
C PHE A 99 14.86 2.81 3.63
N GLN A 100 15.20 3.29 2.43
CA GLN A 100 16.57 3.64 2.07
C GLN A 100 16.80 5.13 2.32
N THR A 101 17.91 5.46 2.98
CA THR A 101 18.35 6.83 3.22
C THR A 101 19.22 7.37 2.10
N GLU A 102 19.90 6.48 1.38
CA GLU A 102 20.81 6.80 0.29
C GLU A 102 20.18 6.42 -1.04
N ILE A 103 20.19 7.36 -1.98
CA ILE A 103 19.68 7.15 -3.33
C ILE A 103 20.87 6.75 -4.22
N PRO A 104 20.72 5.73 -5.09
CA PRO A 104 21.80 5.29 -5.96
C PRO A 104 22.36 6.45 -6.81
N PRO A 105 23.69 6.50 -7.02
CA PRO A 105 24.31 7.54 -7.83
C PRO A 105 23.70 7.63 -9.23
N GLY A 106 23.48 8.86 -9.70
CA GLY A 106 22.87 9.12 -11.01
C GLY A 106 21.35 9.20 -11.02
N ILE A 107 20.69 8.99 -9.87
CA ILE A 107 19.26 9.26 -9.70
C ILE A 107 19.11 10.54 -8.87
N ASP A 108 18.37 11.51 -9.42
CA ASP A 108 17.93 12.70 -8.71
C ASP A 108 16.40 12.65 -8.58
N PRO A 109 15.85 12.26 -7.42
CA PRO A 109 14.39 12.07 -7.25
C PRO A 109 13.61 13.39 -7.32
N ASP A 110 14.30 14.53 -7.18
CA ASP A 110 13.70 15.85 -7.19
C ASP A 110 13.69 16.47 -8.60
N LYS A 111 14.43 15.88 -9.55
CA LYS A 111 14.37 16.23 -10.96
C LYS A 111 13.48 15.26 -11.71
N CYS A 112 12.43 15.80 -12.29
CA CYS A 112 11.58 15.07 -13.20
C CYS A 112 11.74 15.62 -14.60
N ASP A 113 12.37 14.82 -15.45
CA ASP A 113 12.45 15.10 -16.88
C ASP A 113 11.08 14.93 -17.53
N VAL A 114 10.91 15.43 -18.75
CA VAL A 114 9.62 15.36 -19.47
C VAL A 114 9.44 14.08 -20.28
N ASP A 115 10.48 13.24 -20.40
CA ASP A 115 10.43 12.05 -21.26
C ASP A 115 10.48 10.73 -20.46
N LEU A 116 9.93 9.66 -21.04
CA LEU A 116 9.96 8.31 -20.45
C LEU A 116 11.35 7.65 -20.52
N VAL A 117 12.26 8.17 -21.34
CA VAL A 117 13.62 7.60 -21.53
C VAL A 117 14.45 7.79 -20.26
N SER A 118 14.30 8.95 -19.62
CA SER A 118 14.85 9.26 -18.30
C SER A 118 14.39 8.25 -17.24
N ILE A 119 13.09 7.90 -17.21
CA ILE A 119 12.53 6.91 -16.29
C ILE A 119 13.10 5.51 -16.59
N GLY A 120 13.27 5.16 -17.86
CA GLY A 120 13.95 3.93 -18.26
C GLY A 120 15.38 3.85 -17.73
N SER A 121 16.11 4.98 -17.78
CA SER A 121 17.47 5.09 -17.23
C SER A 121 17.48 4.93 -15.71
N ILE A 122 16.54 5.56 -15.00
CA ILE A 122 16.35 5.40 -13.55
C ILE A 122 16.09 3.93 -13.19
N LEU A 123 15.16 3.26 -13.87
CA LEU A 123 14.84 1.86 -13.64
C LEU A 123 16.05 0.95 -13.87
N ASN A 124 16.88 1.26 -14.88
CA ASN A 124 18.12 0.53 -15.13
C ASN A 124 19.17 0.76 -14.03
N ILE A 125 19.32 1.98 -13.52
CA ILE A 125 20.22 2.26 -12.39
C ILE A 125 19.76 1.50 -11.15
N LEU A 126 18.46 1.51 -10.83
CA LEU A 126 17.90 0.74 -9.71
C LEU A 126 18.12 -0.77 -9.88
N ASN A 127 18.13 -1.28 -11.11
CA ASN A 127 18.46 -2.68 -11.40
C ASN A 127 19.95 -2.99 -11.19
N MET A 128 20.84 -2.05 -11.56
CA MET A 128 22.28 -2.21 -11.36
C MET A 128 22.69 -2.12 -9.89
N ASP A 129 22.00 -1.31 -9.09
CA ASP A 129 22.21 -1.19 -7.63
C ASP A 129 21.90 -2.51 -6.89
N ASP A 130 20.74 -3.09 -7.19
CA ASP A 130 20.31 -4.38 -6.69
C ASP A 130 19.32 -4.95 -7.71
N SER A 131 19.50 -6.20 -8.13
CA SER A 131 18.58 -6.90 -9.06
C SER A 131 17.70 -7.94 -8.36
N MET A 132 17.96 -8.25 -7.08
CA MET A 132 17.34 -9.34 -6.33
C MET A 132 16.16 -8.87 -5.48
N THR A 133 16.21 -7.64 -4.93
CA THR A 133 15.15 -7.12 -4.05
C THR A 133 14.22 -6.19 -4.82
N SER A 134 12.90 -6.30 -4.73
CA SER A 134 11.99 -5.31 -5.33
C SER A 134 12.26 -3.88 -4.80
N SER A 135 12.06 -2.86 -5.63
CA SER A 135 12.23 -1.47 -5.20
C SER A 135 11.15 -0.54 -5.75
N ILE A 136 10.87 0.48 -4.95
CA ILE A 136 9.96 1.57 -5.24
C ILE A 136 10.75 2.86 -5.05
N LEU A 137 10.88 3.66 -6.10
CA LEU A 137 11.38 5.03 -6.06
C LEU A 137 10.20 5.99 -6.20
N ILE A 138 10.11 6.97 -5.31
CA ILE A 138 9.11 8.04 -5.37
C ILE A 138 9.80 9.31 -5.82
N LEU A 139 9.40 9.81 -6.99
CA LEU A 139 9.82 11.11 -7.50
C LEU A 139 9.01 12.21 -6.84
N SER A 140 9.62 13.36 -6.59
CA SER A 140 8.99 14.50 -5.88
C SER A 140 7.99 15.28 -6.73
N CYS A 141 7.93 15.01 -8.03
CA CYS A 141 7.00 15.67 -8.96
C CYS A 141 5.67 14.93 -9.09
N SER A 142 4.70 15.64 -9.65
CA SER A 142 3.45 15.05 -10.14
C SER A 142 3.69 14.26 -11.43
N ALA A 143 2.83 13.29 -11.68
CA ALA A 143 2.79 12.51 -12.91
C ALA A 143 2.31 13.28 -14.15
N SER A 144 1.92 14.56 -14.01
CA SER A 144 1.27 15.34 -15.06
C SER A 144 1.99 15.34 -16.41
N SER A 145 3.32 15.37 -16.40
CA SER A 145 4.16 15.32 -17.61
C SER A 145 4.06 14.00 -18.39
N TYR A 146 3.54 12.94 -17.76
CA TYR A 146 3.47 11.58 -18.32
C TYR A 146 2.02 11.09 -18.52
N ASN A 147 1.03 11.92 -18.21
CA ASN A 147 -0.39 11.55 -18.22
C ASN A 147 -0.82 10.97 -19.57
N ASP A 148 -0.44 11.59 -20.70
CA ASP A 148 -0.82 11.10 -22.03
C ASP A 148 -0.31 9.68 -22.27
N ALA A 149 0.94 9.40 -21.91
CA ALA A 149 1.52 8.07 -22.04
C ALA A 149 0.83 7.05 -21.13
N MET A 150 0.50 7.44 -19.90
CA MET A 150 -0.23 6.58 -18.95
C MET A 150 -1.65 6.28 -19.43
N ILE A 151 -2.36 7.27 -19.97
CA ILE A 151 -3.71 7.12 -20.53
C ILE A 151 -3.67 6.19 -21.75
N VAL A 152 -2.72 6.39 -22.67
CA VAL A 152 -2.54 5.50 -23.83
C VAL A 152 -2.22 4.07 -23.40
N ALA A 153 -1.44 3.91 -22.33
CA ALA A 153 -1.13 2.62 -21.73
C ALA A 153 -2.30 2.02 -20.92
N GLY A 154 -3.40 2.75 -20.73
CA GLY A 154 -4.55 2.30 -19.95
C GLY A 154 -4.29 2.19 -18.45
N LEU A 155 -3.33 2.95 -17.92
CA LEU A 155 -3.00 2.99 -16.49
C LEU A 155 -3.99 3.87 -15.73
N LEU A 156 -4.59 3.31 -14.67
CA LEU A 156 -5.48 4.05 -13.77
C LEU A 156 -4.74 4.82 -12.68
N THR A 157 -3.51 4.41 -12.39
CA THR A 157 -2.64 5.03 -11.38
C THR A 157 -1.29 5.35 -11.99
N PRO A 158 -0.68 6.50 -11.63
CA PRO A 158 0.59 6.90 -12.21
C PRO A 158 1.74 6.09 -11.63
N TYR A 159 2.17 5.06 -12.36
CA TYR A 159 3.37 4.29 -12.05
C TYR A 159 4.07 3.83 -13.33
N ILE A 160 5.36 3.57 -13.25
CA ILE A 160 6.13 2.94 -14.31
C ILE A 160 6.96 1.83 -13.66
N SER A 161 6.87 0.61 -14.19
CA SER A 161 7.56 -0.54 -13.60
C SER A 161 8.30 -1.38 -14.62
N HIS A 162 9.42 -1.95 -14.20
CA HIS A 162 10.18 -2.95 -14.94
C HIS A 162 10.34 -4.21 -14.07
N MET A 163 9.91 -5.36 -14.59
CA MET A 163 9.99 -6.65 -13.90
C MET A 163 11.15 -7.48 -14.45
N LEU A 164 11.94 -8.04 -13.55
CA LEU A 164 12.99 -9.01 -13.86
C LEU A 164 12.48 -10.40 -13.51
N SER A 165 11.90 -11.08 -14.50
CA SER A 165 11.20 -12.35 -14.27
C SER A 165 12.08 -13.45 -13.67
N THR A 166 13.39 -13.44 -13.97
CA THR A 166 14.35 -14.41 -13.45
C THR A 166 14.69 -14.20 -11.98
N GLN A 167 14.70 -12.95 -11.50
CA GLN A 167 15.02 -12.59 -10.12
C GLN A 167 13.75 -12.36 -9.28
N CYS A 168 12.58 -12.38 -9.91
CA CYS A 168 11.31 -12.16 -9.23
C CYS A 168 11.23 -10.83 -8.50
N SER A 169 11.94 -9.84 -9.02
CA SER A 169 12.03 -8.49 -8.48
C SER A 169 11.40 -7.51 -9.48
N VAL A 170 10.86 -6.43 -8.93
CA VAL A 170 10.27 -5.35 -9.72
C VAL A 170 10.87 -4.03 -9.30
N ARG A 171 11.23 -3.20 -10.27
CA ARG A 171 11.65 -1.82 -10.11
C ARG A 171 10.46 -0.96 -10.46
N THR A 172 10.01 -0.13 -9.53
CA THR A 172 8.82 0.72 -9.73
C THR A 172 9.18 2.16 -9.44
N VAL A 173 8.80 3.05 -10.35
CA VAL A 173 8.81 4.49 -10.14
C VAL A 173 7.38 4.94 -9.92
N LEU A 174 7.17 5.67 -8.83
CA LEU A 174 5.94 6.32 -8.45
C LEU A 174 6.15 7.84 -8.45
N PHE A 175 5.06 8.57 -8.56
CA PHE A 175 5.05 10.03 -8.53
C PHE A 175 4.48 10.52 -7.21
N PHE A 176 4.90 11.70 -6.78
CA PHE A 176 4.43 12.29 -5.54
C PHE A 176 2.94 12.64 -5.67
N GLU A 177 2.14 12.09 -4.76
CA GLU A 177 0.71 12.34 -4.68
C GLU A 177 0.38 12.96 -3.33
N ALA A 178 -0.01 14.22 -3.37
CA ALA A 178 -0.28 14.95 -2.15
C ALA A 178 -1.60 14.48 -1.51
N GLU A 179 -2.59 14.08 -2.29
CA GLU A 179 -3.89 13.63 -1.79
C GLU A 179 -3.78 12.22 -1.17
N GLU A 180 -4.28 12.02 0.05
CA GLU A 180 -4.13 10.76 0.80
C GLU A 180 -4.70 9.56 0.03
N ALA A 181 -5.86 9.71 -0.60
CA ALA A 181 -6.46 8.65 -1.41
C ALA A 181 -5.58 8.25 -2.62
N LYS A 182 -4.99 9.24 -3.30
CA LYS A 182 -4.06 9.00 -4.42
C LYS A 182 -2.75 8.39 -3.96
N PHE A 183 -2.21 8.85 -2.83
CA PHE A 183 -1.03 8.24 -2.22
C PHE A 183 -1.27 6.76 -1.90
N ILE A 184 -2.37 6.45 -1.20
CA ILE A 184 -2.74 5.07 -0.86
C ILE A 184 -2.82 4.23 -2.13
N SER A 185 -3.47 4.76 -3.16
CA SER A 185 -3.68 4.12 -4.45
C SER A 185 -2.37 3.77 -5.17
N VAL A 186 -1.49 4.76 -5.30
CA VAL A 186 -0.21 4.64 -6.01
C VAL A 186 0.78 3.77 -5.22
N MET A 187 0.84 3.95 -3.90
CA MET A 187 1.69 3.14 -3.01
C MET A 187 1.25 1.67 -2.98
N ALA A 188 -0.05 1.41 -2.82
CA ALA A 188 -0.57 0.05 -2.85
C ALA A 188 -0.32 -0.62 -4.21
N THR A 189 -0.44 0.13 -5.32
CA THR A 189 -0.11 -0.37 -6.65
C THR A 189 1.35 -0.79 -6.70
N GLY A 190 2.27 0.07 -6.25
CA GLY A 190 3.70 -0.23 -6.17
C GLY A 190 4.01 -1.46 -5.32
N LEU A 191 3.35 -1.63 -4.17
CA LEU A 191 3.53 -2.80 -3.30
C LEU A 191 3.03 -4.10 -3.94
N VAL A 192 1.88 -4.08 -4.63
CA VAL A 192 1.39 -5.27 -5.36
C VAL A 192 2.33 -5.60 -6.52
N LYS A 193 2.83 -4.60 -7.25
CA LYS A 193 3.86 -4.80 -8.28
C LYS A 193 5.13 -5.39 -7.70
N ALA A 194 5.58 -4.92 -6.54
CA ALA A 194 6.76 -5.44 -5.85
C ALA A 194 6.64 -6.93 -5.46
N ALA A 195 5.41 -7.44 -5.36
CA ALA A 195 5.11 -8.86 -5.23
C ALA A 195 5.11 -9.61 -6.59
N ALA A 196 5.82 -9.08 -7.60
CA ALA A 196 5.98 -9.64 -8.94
C ALA A 196 4.64 -9.90 -9.67
N VAL A 197 3.63 -9.07 -9.41
CA VAL A 197 2.34 -9.11 -10.11
C VAL A 197 2.43 -8.31 -11.41
N GLY A 198 2.25 -8.98 -12.53
CA GLY A 198 2.32 -8.41 -13.89
C GLY A 198 1.01 -7.79 -14.39
N VAL A 199 -0.05 -7.74 -13.58
CA VAL A 199 -1.34 -7.14 -13.96
C VAL A 199 -1.23 -5.63 -14.10
N LEU A 200 -1.71 -5.07 -15.22
CA LEU A 200 -1.61 -3.65 -15.55
C LEU A 200 -2.27 -2.74 -14.50
N ASN A 201 -3.49 -3.05 -14.06
CA ASN A 201 -4.19 -2.30 -13.02
C ASN A 201 -4.51 -3.27 -11.87
N PRO A 202 -3.57 -3.51 -10.94
CA PRO A 202 -3.72 -4.58 -9.96
C PRO A 202 -4.76 -4.26 -8.88
N LEU A 203 -5.11 -2.99 -8.71
CA LEU A 203 -6.07 -2.51 -7.72
C LEU A 203 -7.41 -2.15 -8.34
N MET A 204 -8.47 -2.42 -7.59
CA MET A 204 -9.81 -1.91 -7.82
C MET A 204 -10.11 -0.90 -6.73
N PHE A 205 -10.39 0.35 -7.12
CA PHE A 205 -10.83 1.37 -6.18
C PHE A 205 -12.34 1.42 -6.19
N GLU A 206 -12.94 1.12 -5.03
CA GLU A 206 -14.34 1.37 -4.77
C GLU A 206 -14.43 2.43 -3.68
N GLU A 207 -15.12 3.53 -3.99
CA GLU A 207 -15.54 4.50 -3.01
C GLU A 207 -16.71 3.89 -2.22
N ILE A 208 -16.49 3.58 -0.94
CA ILE A 208 -17.55 3.07 -0.08
C ILE A 208 -18.14 4.27 0.66
N ILE A 209 -19.37 4.61 0.29
CA ILE A 209 -20.15 5.64 0.97
C ILE A 209 -20.75 5.00 2.22
N ASP A 210 -20.21 5.33 3.39
CA ASP A 210 -20.57 4.70 4.67
C ASP A 210 -21.43 5.65 5.53
N GLY A 211 -22.46 6.23 4.90
CA GLY A 211 -23.45 7.11 5.54
C GLY A 211 -22.81 8.22 6.40
N ASP A 212 -23.13 8.23 7.70
CA ASP A 212 -22.67 9.23 8.68
C ASP A 212 -21.15 9.22 8.93
N GLN A 213 -20.44 8.15 8.55
CA GLN A 213 -18.97 8.07 8.71
C GLN A 213 -18.20 8.69 7.54
N GLY A 214 -18.91 9.19 6.52
CA GLY A 214 -18.32 9.79 5.33
C GLY A 214 -17.86 8.76 4.31
N VAL A 215 -16.91 9.18 3.47
CA VAL A 215 -16.36 8.37 2.39
C VAL A 215 -15.15 7.59 2.89
N ARG A 216 -15.16 6.26 2.75
CA ARG A 216 -14.02 5.40 3.04
C ARG A 216 -13.49 4.78 1.76
N TYR A 217 -12.17 4.86 1.57
CA TYR A 217 -11.46 4.16 0.51
C TYR A 217 -11.05 2.78 0.99
N GLU A 218 -11.52 1.72 0.33
CA GLU A 218 -11.07 0.36 0.58
C GLU A 218 -10.11 -0.09 -0.53
N ILE A 219 -8.93 -0.58 -0.13
CA ILE A 219 -7.97 -1.16 -1.07
C ILE A 219 -8.47 -2.55 -1.44
N ARG A 220 -8.96 -2.74 -2.67
CA ARG A 220 -9.25 -4.06 -3.22
C ARG A 220 -8.25 -4.44 -4.29
N VAL A 221 -7.79 -5.68 -4.25
CA VAL A 221 -6.91 -6.23 -5.28
C VAL A 221 -7.79 -6.94 -6.31
N SER A 222 -7.55 -6.68 -7.59
CA SER A 222 -8.29 -7.31 -8.69
C SER A 222 -8.16 -8.84 -8.65
N ASN A 223 -9.18 -9.54 -9.15
CA ASN A 223 -9.17 -11.00 -9.22
C ASN A 223 -7.96 -11.54 -10.00
N ASP A 224 -7.57 -10.88 -11.09
CA ASP A 224 -6.40 -11.24 -11.88
C ASP A 224 -5.10 -11.13 -11.08
N ALA A 225 -4.98 -10.08 -10.26
CA ALA A 225 -3.82 -9.91 -9.39
C ALA A 225 -3.81 -10.94 -8.25
N LEU A 226 -4.96 -11.28 -7.69
CA LEU A 226 -5.09 -12.35 -6.68
C LEU A 226 -4.72 -13.73 -7.25
N GLU A 227 -5.20 -14.06 -8.46
CA GLU A 227 -4.84 -15.31 -9.14
C GLU A 227 -3.36 -15.34 -9.50
N GLN A 228 -2.76 -14.22 -9.92
CA GLN A 228 -1.31 -14.16 -10.08
C GLN A 228 -0.61 -14.38 -8.73
N LEU A 229 -1.00 -13.71 -7.65
CA LEU A 229 -0.38 -13.90 -6.33
C LEU A 229 -0.44 -15.36 -5.85
N LYS A 230 -1.56 -16.04 -6.11
CA LYS A 230 -1.76 -17.46 -5.83
C LYS A 230 -0.83 -18.35 -6.65
N ASN A 231 -0.72 -18.11 -7.96
CA ASN A 231 0.00 -18.98 -8.91
C ASN A 231 1.47 -18.57 -9.14
N ASN A 232 1.92 -17.45 -8.57
CA ASN A 232 3.21 -16.85 -8.93
C ASN A 232 4.38 -17.71 -8.42
N ARG A 233 5.15 -18.23 -9.39
CA ARG A 233 6.34 -19.07 -9.20
C ARG A 233 7.46 -18.37 -8.46
N CYS A 234 7.47 -17.04 -8.48
CA CYS A 234 8.37 -16.22 -7.67
C CYS A 234 8.21 -16.43 -6.17
N PHE A 235 7.10 -17.03 -5.74
CA PHE A 235 6.87 -17.40 -4.35
C PHE A 235 7.18 -18.86 -4.03
N PHE A 236 7.41 -19.69 -5.05
CA PHE A 236 7.59 -21.13 -4.94
C PHE A 236 8.97 -21.56 -5.45
N SER A 237 10.03 -20.95 -4.92
CA SER A 237 11.37 -21.54 -5.05
C SER A 237 12.22 -21.28 -3.80
N ARG A 238 12.12 -22.21 -2.84
CA ARG A 238 13.27 -22.75 -2.11
C ARG A 238 12.99 -24.24 -1.91
N ILE A 239 13.45 -25.05 -2.87
CA ILE A 239 13.79 -26.46 -2.60
C ILE A 239 15.23 -26.43 -2.07
#